data_AF-A0A7J7P1D3-F1
#
_entry.id   AF-A0A7J7P1D3-F1
#
_cell.length_a   1.000
_cell.length_b   1.000
_cell.length_c   1.000
_cell.angle_alpha   90.00
_cell.angle_beta   90.00
_cell.angle_gamma   90.00
#
_symmetry.space_group_name_H-M   'P 1'
#
loop_
_entity.id
_entity.type
_entity.pdbx_description
1 polymer ?
#
loop_
_entity_poly.entity_id
_entity_poly.type
_entity_poly.pdbx_seq_one_letter_code
_entity_poly.pdbx_strand_id
1 'polypeptide(L)' 'MTDIVNCGMCGRKYKYSKMCCKGKCVNLSWDEKNCGQCNKCKKGDTCVYGMCNYV' A
#
# COMPACT_ATOMS: atom_id res chain seq x y z
N MET A 1 -5.67 -16.62 -11.65
CA MET A 1 -6.30 -16.23 -10.37
C MET A 1 -5.68 -14.91 -9.96
N THR A 2 -6.30 -13.84 -10.44
CA THR A 2 -5.74 -12.50 -10.68
C THR A 2 -6.30 -11.53 -9.64
N ASP A 3 -6.13 -11.87 -8.37
CA ASP A 3 -6.53 -10.98 -7.29
C ASP A 3 -5.37 -10.04 -6.97
N ILE A 4 -5.61 -8.74 -7.12
CA ILE A 4 -4.67 -7.66 -6.75
C ILE A 4 -4.24 -7.73 -5.26
N VAL A 5 -4.97 -8.53 -4.48
CA VAL A 5 -4.77 -8.80 -3.05
C VAL A 5 -3.96 -10.10 -2.81
N ASN A 6 -3.96 -11.07 -3.73
CA ASN A 6 -3.37 -12.40 -3.55
C ASN A 6 -2.15 -12.65 -4.44
N CYS A 7 -1.19 -11.75 -4.36
CA CYS A 7 0.08 -11.85 -5.06
C CYS A 7 1.01 -12.90 -4.40
N GLY A 8 0.62 -14.17 -4.56
CA GLY A 8 1.40 -15.35 -4.22
C GLY A 8 1.43 -15.72 -2.74
N MET A 9 1.75 -14.80 -1.84
CA MET A 9 1.99 -15.13 -0.42
C MET A 9 2.18 -13.87 0.45
N CYS A 10 1.27 -12.89 0.39
CA CYS A 10 1.16 -11.91 1.50
C CYS A 10 0.53 -12.66 2.70
N GLY A 11 1.21 -13.71 3.15
CA GLY A 11 0.68 -14.86 3.88
C GLY A 11 0.43 -14.61 5.36
N ARG A 12 0.13 -13.38 5.74
CA ARG A 12 -0.32 -13.08 7.10
C ARG A 12 -1.33 -11.96 7.05
N LYS A 13 -2.55 -12.33 7.41
CA LYS A 13 -3.77 -11.57 7.72
C LYS A 13 -3.54 -10.50 8.80
N TYR A 14 -2.44 -9.74 8.72
CA TYR A 14 -1.98 -8.85 9.77
C TYR A 14 -1.72 -7.47 9.21
N LYS A 15 -2.70 -6.61 9.53
CA LYS A 15 -2.78 -5.16 9.30
C LYS A 15 -3.20 -4.81 7.88
N TYR A 16 -4.29 -4.05 7.82
CA TYR A 16 -5.01 -3.50 6.67
C TYR A 16 -4.19 -2.66 5.68
N SER A 17 -2.87 -2.82 5.70
CA SER A 17 -1.90 -1.86 5.20
C SER A 17 -0.83 -2.52 4.34
N LYS A 18 -0.95 -3.80 3.95
CA LYS A 18 0.01 -4.41 3.01
C LYS A 18 -0.70 -4.87 1.76
N MET A 19 -0.29 -4.35 0.60
CA MET A 19 -0.85 -4.66 -0.71
C MET A 19 0.26 -5.15 -1.65
N CYS A 20 -0.10 -5.95 -2.66
CA CYS A 20 0.88 -6.28 -3.69
C CYS A 20 0.98 -5.18 -4.74
N CYS A 21 2.18 -4.67 -4.88
CA CYS A 21 2.55 -3.72 -5.91
C CYS A 21 3.68 -4.31 -6.73
N LYS A 22 3.44 -4.52 -8.04
CA LYS A 22 4.44 -5.05 -8.98
C LYS A 22 5.09 -6.38 -8.54
N GLY A 23 4.31 -7.29 -7.96
CA GLY A 23 4.84 -8.58 -7.48
C GLY A 23 5.51 -8.54 -6.10
N LYS A 24 5.50 -7.38 -5.40
CA LYS A 24 6.08 -7.20 -4.06
C LYS A 24 5.03 -6.75 -3.07
N CYS A 25 5.04 -7.30 -1.86
CA CYS A 25 4.21 -6.81 -0.76
C CYS A 25 4.80 -5.52 -0.19
N VAL A 26 4.10 -4.40 -0.32
CA VAL A 26 4.51 -3.08 0.19
C VAL A 26 3.53 -2.57 1.24
N ASN A 27 3.99 -1.70 2.14
CA ASN A 27 3.20 -1.21 3.26
C ASN A 27 2.50 0.12 2.94
N LEU A 28 1.22 0.04 2.64
CA LEU A 28 0.38 1.18 2.30
C LEU A 28 0.15 2.21 3.39
N SER A 29 0.44 1.92 4.67
CA SER A 29 0.11 2.88 5.76
C SER A 29 1.13 3.98 6.00
N TRP A 30 2.40 3.75 5.63
CA TRP A 30 3.49 4.69 5.88
C TRP A 30 4.49 4.78 4.73
N ASP A 31 4.37 3.95 3.70
CA ASP A 31 5.26 4.04 2.53
C ASP A 31 4.80 5.20 1.65
N GLU A 32 5.58 6.29 1.65
CA GLU A 32 5.32 7.47 0.81
C GLU A 32 5.26 7.15 -0.69
N LYS A 33 5.91 6.06 -1.12
CA LYS A 33 5.94 5.61 -2.52
C LYS A 33 4.77 4.70 -2.89
N ASN A 34 4.07 4.17 -1.89
CA ASN A 34 2.97 3.23 -2.07
C ASN A 34 1.92 3.51 -1.02
N CYS A 35 1.31 4.70 -0.97
CA CYS A 35 0.41 5.07 0.12
C CYS A 35 -1.05 4.91 -0.29
N GLY A 36 -1.84 4.13 0.46
CA GLY A 36 -3.24 3.79 0.16
C GLY A 36 -3.44 2.92 -1.08
N GLN A 37 -2.49 2.94 -2.01
CA GLN A 37 -2.45 2.17 -3.24
C GLN A 37 -0.99 1.99 -3.70
N CYS A 38 -0.78 1.22 -4.76
CA CYS A 38 0.52 1.00 -5.41
C CYS A 38 1.08 2.21 -6.16
N ASN A 39 0.90 3.41 -5.62
CA ASN A 39 1.40 4.67 -6.16
C ASN A 39 1.85 5.59 -5.04
N LYS A 40 2.73 6.53 -5.40
CA LYS A 40 3.14 7.64 -4.54
C LYS A 40 2.02 8.65 -4.37
N CYS A 41 2.02 9.33 -3.23
CA CYS A 41 1.19 10.53 -3.04
C CYS A 41 1.60 11.66 -4.00
N LYS A 42 0.72 12.64 -4.21
CA LYS A 42 1.10 13.83 -4.97
C LYS A 42 2.23 14.57 -4.24
N LYS A 43 3.01 15.32 -5.01
CA LYS A 43 4.15 16.07 -4.47
C LYS A 43 3.61 17.12 -3.48
N GLY A 44 3.92 16.96 -2.19
CA GLY A 44 3.43 17.81 -1.10
C GLY A 44 2.41 17.14 -0.18
N ASP A 45 1.86 15.98 -0.55
CA ASP A 45 0.98 15.20 0.32
C ASP A 45 1.81 14.24 1.19
N THR A 46 1.46 14.16 2.48
CA THR A 46 2.02 13.18 3.41
C THR A 46 1.18 11.91 3.39
N CYS A 47 1.86 10.77 3.53
CA CYS A 47 1.19 9.49 3.75
C CYS A 47 0.96 9.29 5.24
N VAL A 48 -0.30 9.32 5.69
CA VAL A 48 -0.63 9.07 7.10
C VAL A 48 -1.76 8.04 7.15
N TYR A 49 -1.53 6.95 7.89
CA TYR A 49 -2.46 5.81 7.98
C TYR A 49 -2.90 5.21 6.63
N GLY A 50 -2.15 5.48 5.55
CA GLY A 50 -2.49 5.05 4.20
C GLY A 50 -3.42 5.97 3.44
N MET A 51 -3.48 7.23 3.85
CA MET A 51 -4.11 8.31 3.10
C MET A 51 -3.06 9.32 2.67
N CYS A 52 -2.99 9.59 1.37
CA CYS A 52 -2.31 10.75 0.81
C CYS A 52 -3.25 11.95 1.00
N ASN A 53 -2.82 12.98 1.74
CA ASN A 53 -3.66 14.11 2.14
C ASN A 53 -4.53 13.83 3.40
N TYR A 54 -3.93 13.21 4.42
CA TYR A 54 -4.52 13.20 5.76
C TYR A 54 -4.24 14.56 6.41
N VAL A 55 -5.18 15.49 6.22
CA VAL A 55 -5.18 16.84 6.78
C VAL A 55 -6.50 17.07 7.50
#